data_AF-A0A521KCS2-F1
#
_entry.id   AF-A0A521KCS2-F1
#
_cell.length_a   1.000
_cell.length_b   1.000
_cell.length_c   1.000
_cell.angle_alpha   90.00
_cell.angle_beta   90.00
_cell.angle_gamma   90.00
#
_symmetry.space_group_name_H-M   'P 1'
#
loop_
_entity.id
_entity.type
_entity.pdbx_description
1 polymer ?
#
loop_
_entity_poly.entity_id
_entity_poly.type
_entity_poly.pdbx_seq_one_letter_code
_entity_poly.pdbx_strand_id
1 'polypeptide(L)' 'HVRIFAGSSGWDADQLDREIREEAWFVVRSRAADVFTPEPHTLWREVLRRHPQYALYAFSGSDTTQN' A
#
# COMPACT_ATOMS: atom_id res chain seq x y z
N HIS A 1 -12.25 -15.66 9.62
CA HIS A 1 -10.99 -15.77 8.86
C HIS A 1 -9.87 -15.16 9.67
N VAL A 2 -8.70 -15.80 9.72
CA VAL A 2 -7.50 -15.29 10.40
C VAL A 2 -6.37 -15.24 9.38
N ARG A 3 -5.58 -14.17 9.40
CA ARG A 3 -4.37 -14.04 8.58
C ARG A 3 -3.20 -13.70 9.50
N ILE A 4 -2.12 -14.47 9.37
CA ILE A 4 -0.92 -14.32 10.19
C ILE A 4 0.16 -13.69 9.30
N PHE A 5 0.80 -12.64 9.81
CA PHE A 5 1.95 -11.98 9.18
C PHE A 5 3.16 -12.22 10.07
N ALA A 6 4.28 -12.60 9.46
CA ALA A 6 5.55 -12.77 10.16
C ALA A 6 6.43 -11.54 9.90
N GLY A 7 6.78 -10.82 10.97
CA GLY A 7 7.52 -9.55 10.89
C GLY A 7 6.61 -8.32 10.82
N SER A 8 7.21 -7.15 11.03
CA SER A 8 6.55 -5.85 10.98
C SER A 8 7.44 -4.84 10.30
N SER A 9 6.85 -3.91 9.55
CA SER A 9 7.53 -2.69 9.13
C SER A 9 7.59 -1.72 10.31
N GLY A 10 8.74 -1.09 10.50
CA GLY A 10 8.94 -0.03 11.49
C GLY A 10 9.65 1.15 10.83
N TRP A 11 9.43 2.33 11.37
CA TRP A 11 10.11 3.56 10.98
C TRP A 11 10.82 4.12 12.19
N ASP A 12 12.02 4.66 11.98
CA ASP A 12 12.72 5.45 12.98
C ASP A 12 11.98 6.77 13.25
N ALA A 13 12.37 7.47 14.31
CA ALA A 13 11.79 8.77 14.66
C ALA A 13 11.83 9.73 13.45
N ASP A 14 10.69 10.37 13.18
CA ASP A 14 10.46 11.31 12.07
C ASP A 14 10.68 10.75 10.65
N GLN A 15 11.06 9.47 10.50
CA GLN A 15 11.35 8.88 9.19
C GLN A 15 10.10 8.81 8.32
N LEU A 16 8.99 8.30 8.84
CA LEU A 16 7.73 8.19 8.08
C LEU A 16 7.24 9.56 7.61
N ASP A 17 7.28 10.57 8.48
CA ASP A 17 6.85 11.93 8.16
C ASP A 17 7.74 12.57 7.09
N ARG A 18 9.04 12.28 7.10
CA ARG A 18 9.97 12.69 6.05
C ARG A 18 9.64 12.00 4.73
N GLU A 19 9.47 10.69 4.74
CA GLU A 19 9.17 9.91 3.53
C GLU A 19 7.82 10.32 2.90
N ILE A 20 6.81 10.65 3.71
CA ILE A 20 5.53 11.19 3.22
C ILE A 20 5.73 12.56 2.55
N ARG A 21 6.55 13.45 3.14
CA ARG A 21 6.87 14.75 2.53
C ARG A 21 7.68 14.64 1.25
N GLU A 22 8.48 13.60 1.11
CA GLU A 22 9.25 13.26 -0.09
C GLU A 22 8.40 12.53 -1.16
N GLU A 23 7.08 12.42 -0.96
CA GLU A 23 6.14 11.72 -1.86
C GLU A 23 6.48 10.23 -2.09
N ALA A 24 7.23 9.61 -1.17
CA ALA A 24 7.64 8.21 -1.26
C ALA A 24 6.49 7.22 -0.94
N TRP A 25 5.38 7.69 -0.37
CA TRP A 25 4.23 6.86 0.02
C TRP A 25 2.90 7.43 -0.44
N PHE A 26 2.03 6.54 -0.95
CA PHE A 26 0.60 6.85 -1.09
C PHE A 26 -0.15 6.57 0.22
N VAL A 27 -0.53 7.63 0.92
CA VAL A 27 -1.34 7.51 2.16
C VAL A 27 -2.82 7.46 1.80
N VAL A 28 -3.44 6.31 2.05
CA VAL A 28 -4.83 6.04 1.67
C VAL A 28 -5.64 5.41 2.79
N ARG A 29 -6.97 5.59 2.73
CA ARG A 29 -7.86 4.95 3.70
C ARG A 29 -7.91 3.43 3.50
N SER A 30 -7.68 2.70 4.59
CA SER A 30 -7.82 1.24 4.65
C SER A 30 -9.27 0.81 4.88
N ARG A 31 -9.58 -0.44 4.52
CA ARG A 31 -10.82 -1.14 4.83
C ARG A 31 -10.47 -2.47 5.47
N ALA A 32 -11.29 -2.97 6.40
CA ALA A 32 -11.05 -4.27 7.03
C ALA A 32 -10.93 -5.42 6.00
N ALA A 33 -11.68 -5.33 4.89
CA ALA A 33 -11.63 -6.29 3.79
C ALA A 33 -10.25 -6.38 3.10
N ASP A 34 -9.41 -5.34 3.18
CA ASP A 34 -8.07 -5.35 2.57
C ASP A 34 -7.18 -6.43 3.21
N VAL A 35 -7.25 -6.55 4.54
CA VAL A 35 -6.45 -7.52 5.32
C VAL A 35 -6.91 -8.95 5.03
N PHE A 36 -8.21 -9.14 4.83
CA PHE A 36 -8.85 -10.45 4.66
C PHE A 36 -9.13 -10.83 3.21
N THR A 37 -8.62 -10.08 2.23
CA THR A 37 -8.84 -10.39 0.82
C THR A 37 -8.35 -11.81 0.47
N PRO A 38 -9.12 -12.61 -0.28
CA PRO A 38 -8.66 -13.90 -0.81
C PRO A 38 -7.65 -13.73 -1.94
N GLU A 39 -7.58 -12.55 -2.57
CA GLU A 39 -6.73 -12.27 -3.74
C GLU A 39 -5.62 -11.24 -3.41
N PRO A 40 -4.65 -11.56 -2.54
CA PRO A 40 -3.66 -10.58 -2.09
C PRO A 40 -2.75 -10.03 -3.19
N HIS A 41 -2.57 -10.79 -4.28
CA HIS A 41 -1.76 -10.38 -5.42
C HIS A 41 -2.40 -9.24 -6.24
N THR A 42 -3.71 -9.01 -6.08
CA THR A 42 -4.42 -7.89 -6.71
C THR A 42 -4.63 -6.71 -5.76
N LEU A 43 -4.39 -6.90 -4.45
CA LEU A 43 -4.77 -5.96 -3.40
C LEU A 43 -4.24 -4.55 -3.66
N TRP A 44 -2.99 -4.41 -4.09
CA TRP A 44 -2.39 -3.11 -4.37
C TRP A 44 -3.17 -2.34 -5.45
N ARG A 45 -3.53 -3.00 -6.55
CA ARG A 45 -4.30 -2.39 -7.65
C ARG A 45 -5.71 -2.04 -7.18
N GLU A 46 -6.35 -2.92 -6.42
CA GLU A 46 -7.70 -2.69 -5.89
C GLU A 46 -7.76 -1.54 -4.88
N VAL A 47 -6.72 -1.40 -4.05
CA VAL A 47 -6.58 -0.28 -3.12
C VAL A 47 -6.39 1.03 -3.89
N LEU A 48 -5.53 1.09 -4.91
CA LEU A 48 -5.31 2.33 -5.66
C LEU A 48 -6.48 2.70 -6.57
N ARG A 49 -7.13 1.73 -7.23
CA ARG A 49 -8.27 1.98 -8.13
C ARG A 49 -9.43 2.69 -7.45
N ARG A 50 -9.69 2.40 -6.17
CA ARG A 50 -10.79 3.02 -5.42
C ARG A 50 -10.47 4.43 -4.89
N HIS A 51 -9.24 4.91 -5.07
CA HIS A 51 -8.79 6.24 -4.66
C HIS A 51 -8.48 7.05 -5.92
N PRO A 52 -9.40 7.91 -6.39
CA PRO A 52 -9.32 8.56 -7.71
C PRO A 52 -7.99 9.27 -7.99
N GLN A 53 -7.39 9.89 -6.97
CA GLN A 53 -6.12 10.61 -7.06
C GLN A 53 -4.92 9.69 -7.41
N TYR A 54 -5.02 8.38 -7.15
CA TYR A 54 -3.94 7.42 -7.40
C TYR A 54 -4.34 6.30 -8.37
N ALA A 55 -5.58 6.31 -8.88
CA ALA A 55 -6.12 5.24 -9.72
C ALA A 55 -5.29 4.98 -10.99
N LEU A 56 -4.60 5.99 -11.52
CA LEU A 56 -3.73 5.85 -12.69
C LEU A 56 -2.54 4.89 -12.41
N TYR A 57 -1.96 4.93 -11.21
CA TYR A 57 -0.84 4.07 -10.82
C TYR A 57 -1.24 2.59 -10.72
N ALA A 58 -2.52 2.28 -10.52
CA ALA A 58 -3.00 0.90 -10.50
C ALA A 58 -2.78 0.16 -11.84
N PHE A 59 -2.56 0.90 -12.92
CA PHE A 59 -2.33 0.38 -14.27
C PHE A 59 -0.85 0.34 -14.67
N SER A 60 0.07 0.95 -13.90
CA SER A 60 1.51 0.81 -14.19
C SER A 60 1.96 -0.58 -13.78
N GLY A 61 2.13 -1.46 -14.77
CA GLY A 61 2.34 -2.89 -14.57
C GLY A 61 3.62 -3.24 -13.81
N SER A 62 3.47 -4.12 -12.82
CA SER A 62 4.39 -5.22 -12.41
C SER A 62 5.85 -4.93 -12.03
N ASP A 63 6.34 -3.70 -12.06
CA ASP A 63 7.69 -3.41 -11.59
C ASP A 63 7.68 -2.30 -10.54
N THR A 64 7.62 -2.72 -9.28
CA THR A 64 7.92 -1.87 -8.12
C THR A 64 9.28 -2.26 -7.54
N THR A 65 10.26 -2.59 -8.39
CA THR A 65 11.68 -2.63 -8.00
C THR A 65 12.38 -1.34 -8.38
N GLN A 66 11.85 -0.21 -7.90
CA GLN A 66 12.65 0.98 -7.68
C GLN A 66 12.56 1.36 -6.22
N ASN A 67 13.48 0.78 -5.45
CA ASN A 67 14.24 1.51 -4.45
C ASN A 67 15.64 0.89 -4.39
#